data_AF-A0A1Z1WR93-F1
#
_entry.id   AF-A0A1Z1WR93-F1
#
_cell.length_a   1.000
_cell.length_b   1.000
_cell.length_c   1.000
_cell.angle_alpha   90.00
_cell.angle_beta   90.00
_cell.angle_gamma   90.00
#
_symmetry.space_group_name_H-M   'P 1'
#
loop_
_entity.id
_entity.type
_entity.pdbx_description
1 polymer ?
#
loop_
_entity_poly.entity_id
_entity_poly.type
_entity_poly.pdbx_seq_one_letter_code
_entity_poly.pdbx_strand_id
1 'polypeptide(L)'
;MAGGGADMTDTTTPAPAAATAATAHRARRRIPTRTPHQAVRPGARRGGSLAALPWALPAFAFVGVLLVYPFFRSVYGSFFEDNGFTSSYTGIDNYARLADDPIFGRSLLNTLMWVAGTCSCRCSSAC
;
A
#
# COMPACT_ATOMS: atom_id res chain seq x y z
N MET A 1 -47.54 8.39 35.72
CA MET A 1 -48.13 7.81 36.94
C MET A 1 -47.69 6.37 37.04
N ALA A 2 -47.13 5.99 38.19
CA ALA A 2 -46.75 4.64 38.68
C ALA A 2 -45.82 3.83 37.75
N GLY A 3 -44.57 3.53 38.09
CA GLY A 3 -44.01 3.24 39.41
C GLY A 3 -43.90 1.72 39.57
N GLY A 4 -42.79 1.15 39.08
CA GLY A 4 -42.40 -0.24 39.31
C GLY A 4 -41.29 -0.29 40.35
N GLY A 5 -41.50 -1.11 41.40
CA GLY A 5 -40.62 -1.31 42.54
C GLY A 5 -39.21 -1.77 42.18
N ALA A 6 -38.21 -1.37 42.96
CA ALA A 6 -37.82 -2.01 44.22
C ALA A 6 -36.80 -3.13 43.97
N ASP A 7 -35.54 -2.71 43.85
CA ASP A 7 -34.37 -3.51 44.26
C ASP A 7 -33.69 -2.65 45.33
N MET A 8 -33.78 -3.05 46.59
CA MET A 8 -32.86 -3.98 47.27
C MET A 8 -31.91 -3.18 48.15
N THR A 9 -32.36 -3.04 49.38
CA THR A 9 -31.58 -2.82 50.60
C THR A 9 -30.39 -3.79 50.64
N ASP A 10 -29.18 -3.28 50.71
CA ASP A 10 -28.40 -3.20 51.96
C ASP A 10 -26.98 -2.76 51.63
N THR A 11 -26.43 -1.87 52.45
CA THR A 11 -25.16 -2.06 53.15
C THR A 11 -24.83 -0.75 53.88
N THR A 12 -25.22 -0.74 55.14
CA THR A 12 -24.50 -0.15 56.28
C THR A 12 -23.06 0.27 56.00
N THR A 13 -22.72 1.54 56.29
CA THR A 13 -21.63 1.92 57.21
C THR A 13 -21.60 3.45 57.37
N PRO A 14 -21.87 4.00 58.56
CA PRO A 14 -21.39 5.31 58.97
C PRO A 14 -20.25 5.14 59.98
N ALA A 15 -19.08 5.69 59.67
CA ALA A 15 -18.04 5.94 60.66
C ALA A 15 -17.19 7.15 60.24
N PRO A 16 -16.66 7.92 61.20
CA PRO A 16 -16.79 9.38 61.19
C PRO A 16 -15.48 10.13 60.91
N ALA A 17 -15.66 11.43 60.66
CA ALA A 17 -14.83 12.53 61.15
C ALA A 17 -13.31 12.40 61.02
N ALA A 18 -12.76 13.09 60.02
CA ALA A 18 -11.51 13.82 60.18
C ALA A 18 -11.47 15.02 59.22
N ALA A 19 -12.30 16.01 59.51
CA ALA A 19 -12.01 17.36 59.08
C ALA A 19 -10.86 17.89 59.96
N THR A 20 -9.65 17.95 59.41
CA THR A 20 -8.66 18.95 59.81
C THR A 20 -8.01 19.48 58.55
N ALA A 21 -8.50 20.65 58.16
CA ALA A 21 -7.75 21.55 57.33
C ALA A 21 -6.41 21.84 58.02
N ALA A 22 -5.30 21.75 57.29
CA ALA A 22 -4.73 22.95 56.67
C ALA A 22 -3.21 22.81 56.49
N THR A 23 -2.77 23.44 55.40
CA THR A 23 -1.52 24.18 55.30
C THR A 23 -0.32 23.46 54.69
N ALA A 24 0.00 23.97 53.50
CA ALA A 24 1.35 24.13 52.96
C ALA A 24 2.13 22.85 52.62
N HIS A 25 2.05 22.44 51.36
CA HIS A 25 2.94 23.04 50.36
C HIS A 25 2.47 22.61 48.99
N ARG A 26 1.79 23.52 48.29
CA ARG A 26 1.68 23.50 46.84
C ARG A 26 3.08 23.76 46.28
N ALA A 27 3.97 22.77 46.44
CA ALA A 27 5.21 22.70 45.70
C ALA A 27 4.77 22.45 44.26
N ARG A 28 4.53 23.55 43.54
CA ARG A 28 4.51 23.58 42.08
C ARG A 28 5.77 22.84 41.66
N ARG A 29 5.63 21.56 41.30
CA ARG A 29 6.62 20.86 40.52
C ARG A 29 6.65 21.64 39.21
N ARG A 30 7.54 22.64 39.14
CA ARG A 30 7.90 23.31 37.89
C ARG A 30 8.22 22.17 36.96
N ILE A 31 7.33 21.90 36.01
CA ILE A 31 7.65 21.11 34.84
C ILE A 31 8.84 21.86 34.25
N PRO A 32 10.06 21.31 34.28
CA PRO A 32 11.13 21.95 33.55
C PRO A 32 10.69 21.85 32.09
N THR A 33 10.31 22.97 31.50
CA THR A 33 10.32 23.14 30.05
C THR A 33 11.78 22.99 29.63
N ARG A 34 12.23 21.74 29.54
CA ARG A 34 13.47 21.36 28.90
C ARG A 34 13.19 21.51 27.41
N THR A 35 13.37 22.72 26.94
CA THR A 35 13.63 23.00 25.52
C THR A 35 15.12 23.27 25.36
N PRO A 36 16.00 22.25 25.40
CA PRO A 36 17.31 22.38 24.81
C PRO A 36 17.28 21.72 23.43
N HIS A 37 17.56 22.53 22.41
CA HIS A 37 18.04 22.10 21.09
C HIS A 37 17.07 21.18 20.30
N GLN A 38 16.20 21.72 19.44
CA GLN A 38 16.61 22.23 18.12
C GLN A 38 18.13 22.15 17.83
N ALA A 39 18.69 20.94 17.88
CA ALA A 39 19.91 20.65 17.14
C ALA A 39 19.48 20.24 15.74
N VAL A 40 19.63 21.19 14.82
CA VAL A 40 19.76 21.01 13.36
C VAL A 40 19.55 19.57 12.87
N ARG A 41 18.36 19.26 12.34
CA ARG A 41 18.30 18.38 11.17
C ARG A 41 18.77 19.25 10.00
N PRO A 42 19.71 18.86 9.12
CA PRO A 42 19.75 17.55 8.49
C PRO A 42 21.19 17.07 8.18
N GLY A 43 21.69 16.09 8.92
CA GLY A 43 22.81 15.27 8.46
C GLY A 43 22.33 14.24 7.46
N ALA A 44 21.77 14.69 6.32
CA ALA A 44 21.61 13.85 5.15
C ALA A 44 23.02 13.43 4.74
N ARG A 45 23.48 12.29 5.26
CA ARG A 45 24.61 11.57 4.69
C ARG A 45 24.13 11.08 3.32
N ARG A 46 24.09 12.00 2.34
CA ARG A 46 24.06 11.74 0.89
C ARG A 46 25.40 11.14 0.44
N GLY A 47 25.95 10.24 1.25
CA GLY A 47 27.20 9.55 1.03
C GLY A 47 26.94 8.09 1.34
N GLY A 48 26.38 7.38 0.36
CA GLY A 48 26.22 5.93 0.42
C GLY A 48 24.86 5.36 0.02
N SER A 49 23.93 6.09 -0.60
CA SER A 49 22.75 5.44 -1.21
C SER A 49 23.15 4.39 -2.26
N LEU A 50 24.30 4.58 -2.90
CA LEU A 50 24.89 3.64 -3.85
C LEU A 50 25.69 2.50 -3.18
N ALA A 51 26.08 2.65 -1.91
CA ALA A 51 26.79 1.59 -1.17
C ALA A 51 25.84 0.47 -0.71
N ALA A 52 24.54 0.76 -0.58
CA ALA A 52 23.50 -0.24 -0.33
C ALA A 52 23.03 -0.97 -1.60
N LEU A 53 23.30 -0.40 -2.78
CA LEU A 53 22.93 -0.97 -4.08
C LEU A 53 23.47 -2.40 -4.30
N PRO A 54 24.75 -2.73 -4.03
CA PRO A 54 25.25 -4.10 -4.21
C PRO A 54 24.60 -5.11 -3.26
N TRP A 55 24.16 -4.70 -2.06
CA TRP A 55 23.43 -5.59 -1.15
C TRP A 55 21.96 -5.78 -1.54
N ALA A 56 21.34 -4.78 -2.17
CA ALA A 56 19.97 -4.90 -2.69
C ALA A 56 19.94 -5.57 -4.08
N LEU A 57 21.04 -5.51 -4.84
CA LEU A 57 21.20 -6.08 -6.17
C LEU A 57 20.77 -7.55 -6.28
N PRO A 58 21.15 -8.49 -5.38
CA PRO A 58 20.70 -9.89 -5.49
C PRO A 58 19.18 -10.02 -5.35
N ALA A 59 18.53 -9.23 -4.48
CA ALA A 59 17.07 -9.24 -4.36
C ALA A 59 16.40 -8.70 -5.63
N PHE A 60 16.88 -7.58 -6.16
CA PHE A 60 16.37 -7.02 -7.41
C PHE A 60 16.67 -7.90 -8.62
N ALA A 61 17.83 -8.56 -8.66
CA ALA A 61 18.19 -9.50 -9.70
C ALA A 61 17.27 -10.73 -9.66
N PHE A 62 16.96 -11.25 -8.48
CA PHE A 62 16.04 -12.38 -8.34
C PHE A 62 14.63 -12.03 -8.81
N VAL A 63 14.09 -10.90 -8.35
CA VAL A 63 12.79 -10.37 -8.81
C VAL A 63 12.80 -10.10 -10.31
N GLY A 64 13.87 -9.46 -10.79
CA GLY A 64 14.09 -9.17 -12.20
C GLY A 64 14.08 -10.44 -13.02
N VAL A 65 14.87 -11.45 -12.67
CA VAL A 65 14.92 -12.75 -13.35
C VAL A 65 13.56 -13.43 -13.34
N LEU A 66 12.87 -13.49 -12.20
CA LEU A 66 11.55 -14.10 -12.12
C LEU A 66 10.49 -13.40 -12.98
N LEU A 67 10.62 -12.10 -13.23
CA LEU A 67 9.69 -11.34 -14.06
C LEU A 67 10.09 -11.36 -15.54
N VAL A 68 11.39 -11.19 -15.80
CA VAL A 68 11.99 -11.05 -17.11
C VAL A 68 12.08 -12.39 -17.83
N TYR A 69 12.37 -13.48 -17.11
CA TYR A 69 12.40 -14.82 -17.68
C TYR A 69 11.08 -15.25 -18.33
N PRO A 70 9.92 -15.25 -17.63
CA PRO A 70 8.65 -15.64 -18.25
C PRO A 70 8.21 -14.63 -19.32
N PHE A 71 8.57 -13.35 -19.18
CA PHE A 71 8.31 -12.34 -20.21
C PHE A 71 9.03 -12.69 -21.51
N PHE A 72 10.36 -12.88 -21.47
CA PHE A 72 11.12 -13.27 -22.67
C PHE A 72 10.70 -14.63 -23.19
N ARG A 73 10.36 -15.59 -22.33
CA ARG A 73 9.84 -16.89 -22.77
C ARG A 73 8.52 -16.75 -23.51
N SER A 74 7.65 -15.85 -23.06
CA SER A 74 6.36 -15.56 -23.72
C SER A 74 6.58 -14.83 -25.06
N VAL A 75 7.47 -13.84 -25.08
CA VAL A 75 7.83 -13.09 -26.30
C VAL A 75 8.49 -14.00 -27.33
N TYR A 76 9.50 -14.77 -26.93
CA TYR A 76 10.17 -15.73 -27.78
C TYR A 76 9.16 -16.75 -28.34
N GLY A 77 8.31 -17.33 -27.48
CA GLY A 77 7.26 -18.24 -27.91
C GLY A 77 6.23 -17.62 -28.84
N SER A 78 5.96 -16.30 -28.75
CA SER A 78 4.98 -15.63 -29.63
C SER A 78 5.46 -15.52 -31.09
N PHE A 79 6.78 -15.64 -31.34
CA PHE A 79 7.34 -15.67 -32.70
C PHE A 79 7.26 -17.05 -33.36
N PHE A 80 6.95 -18.10 -32.60
CA PHE A 80 6.73 -19.45 -33.11
C PHE A 80 5.23 -19.72 -33.16
N GLU A 81 4.75 -20.23 -34.28
CA GLU A 81 3.36 -20.66 -34.38
C GLU A 81 3.29 -22.13 -33.95
N ASP A 82 2.97 -22.33 -32.67
CA ASP A 82 2.78 -23.66 -32.09
C ASP A 82 1.31 -24.08 -32.25
N ASN A 83 1.02 -24.84 -33.31
CA ASN A 83 -0.28 -25.50 -33.51
C ASN A 83 -0.41 -26.83 -32.74
N GLY A 84 0.36 -27.01 -31.66
CA GLY A 84 0.35 -28.20 -30.79
C GLY A 84 1.01 -29.47 -31.35
N PHE A 85 1.24 -29.57 -32.67
CA PHE A 85 1.88 -30.73 -33.33
C PHE A 85 3.09 -30.38 -34.19
N THR A 86 3.20 -29.13 -34.65
CA THR A 86 4.33 -28.62 -35.44
C THR A 86 4.62 -27.20 -34.99
N SER A 87 5.91 -26.92 -34.77
CA SER A 87 6.40 -25.59 -34.43
C SER A 87 7.04 -25.00 -35.69
N SER A 88 6.35 -24.05 -36.34
CA SER A 88 6.92 -23.32 -37.48
C SER A 88 7.40 -21.95 -37.01
N TYR A 89 8.63 -21.59 -37.37
CA TYR A 89 9.15 -20.24 -37.13
C TYR A 89 8.48 -19.27 -38.11
N THR A 90 7.42 -18.60 -37.66
CA THR A 90 6.58 -17.71 -38.47
C THR A 90 6.97 -16.23 -38.28
N GLY A 91 7.73 -15.91 -37.23
CA GLY A 91 8.25 -14.55 -37.00
C GLY A 91 7.12 -13.53 -36.86
N ILE A 92 7.05 -12.58 -37.80
CA ILE A 92 6.09 -11.45 -37.79
C ILE A 92 4.80 -11.74 -38.58
N ASP A 93 4.79 -12.76 -39.44
CA ASP A 93 3.65 -13.06 -40.31
C ASP A 93 2.42 -13.54 -39.51
N ASN A 94 2.64 -14.12 -38.32
CA ASN A 94 1.59 -14.49 -37.38
C ASN A 94 0.81 -13.25 -36.88
N TYR A 95 1.51 -12.16 -36.61
CA TYR A 95 0.89 -10.90 -36.18
C TYR A 95 0.11 -10.22 -37.31
N ALA A 96 0.59 -10.30 -38.55
CA ALA A 96 -0.11 -9.76 -39.72
C ALA A 96 -1.43 -10.49 -39.96
N ARG A 97 -1.44 -11.82 -39.87
CA ARG A 97 -2.66 -12.64 -40.00
C ARG A 97 -3.66 -12.36 -38.89
N LEU A 98 -3.21 -12.15 -37.65
CA LEU A 98 -4.08 -11.82 -36.52
C LEU A 98 -4.68 -10.40 -36.67
N ALA A 99 -3.91 -9.46 -37.22
CA ALA A 99 -4.39 -8.09 -37.47
C ALA A 99 -5.43 -8.00 -38.59
N ASP A 100 -5.34 -8.87 -39.61
CA ASP A 100 -6.32 -8.97 -40.70
C ASP A 100 -7.65 -9.63 -40.28
N ASP A 101 -7.74 -10.21 -39.08
CA ASP A 101 -8.98 -10.80 -38.58
C ASP A 101 -9.97 -9.70 -38.11
N PRO A 102 -11.13 -9.53 -38.79
CA PRO A 102 -12.12 -8.52 -38.43
C PRO A 102 -12.76 -8.77 -37.06
N ILE A 103 -12.71 -9.98 -36.51
CA ILE A 103 -13.21 -10.29 -35.16
C ILE A 103 -12.23 -9.77 -34.10
N PHE A 104 -10.92 -9.95 -34.32
CA PHE A 104 -9.87 -9.47 -33.42
C PHE A 104 -9.93 -7.94 -33.26
N GLY A 105 -10.01 -7.20 -34.38
CA GLY A 105 -10.11 -5.73 -34.35
C GLY A 105 -11.35 -5.21 -33.62
N ARG A 106 -12.51 -5.87 -33.81
CA ARG A 106 -13.76 -5.51 -33.10
C ARG A 106 -13.65 -5.73 -31.59
N SER A 107 -13.05 -6.83 -31.16
CA SER A 107 -12.82 -7.12 -29.74
C SER A 107 -11.86 -6.09 -29.11
N LEU A 108 -10.76 -5.77 -29.81
CA LEU A 108 -9.78 -4.79 -29.35
C LEU A 108 -10.40 -3.41 -29.16
N LEU A 109 -11.21 -2.94 -30.12
CA LEU A 109 -11.92 -1.66 -30.00
C LEU A 109 -12.87 -1.65 -28.79
N ASN A 110 -13.59 -2.74 -28.56
CA ASN A 110 -14.49 -2.86 -27.41
C ASN A 110 -13.75 -2.75 -26.08
N THR A 111 -12.61 -3.44 -25.93
CA THR A 111 -11.77 -3.33 -24.73
C THR A 111 -11.16 -1.94 -24.58
N LEU A 112 -10.71 -1.31 -25.66
CA LEU A 112 -10.16 0.05 -25.62
C LEU A 112 -11.20 1.09 -25.21
N MET A 113 -12.43 1.00 -25.71
CA MET A 113 -13.53 1.86 -25.27
C MET A 113 -13.81 1.68 -23.77
N TRP A 114 -13.77 0.45 -23.27
CA TRP A 114 -13.96 0.16 -21.85
C TRP A 114 -12.82 0.71 -20.97
N VAL A 115 -11.57 0.50 -21.37
CA VAL A 115 -10.39 1.06 -20.66
C VAL A 115 -10.41 2.58 -20.70
N ALA A 116 -10.71 3.19 -21.85
CA ALA A 116 -10.83 4.64 -21.97
C ALA A 116 -11.90 5.20 -21.03
N GLY A 117 -13.06 4.56 -20.94
CA GLY A 117 -14.12 4.95 -20.00
C GLY A 117 -13.68 4.87 -18.54
N THR A 118 -13.05 3.76 -18.14
CA THR A 118 -12.59 3.58 -16.75
C THR A 118 -11.41 4.50 -16.38
N CYS A 119 -10.44 4.68 -17.28
CA CYS A 119 -9.33 5.62 -17.11
C CYS A 119 -9.81 7.06 -17.04
N SER A 120 -10.75 7.46 -17.91
CA SER A 120 -11.31 8.81 -17.92
C SER A 120 -12.02 9.13 -16.60
N CYS A 121 -12.86 8.21 -16.10
CA CYS A 121 -13.57 8.38 -14.84
C CYS A 121 -12.60 8.47 -13.64
N ARG A 122 -11.54 7.64 -13.64
CA ARG A 122 -10.53 7.65 -12.58
C ARG A 122 -9.62 8.88 -12.63
N CYS A 123 -9.24 9.34 -13.82
CA CYS A 123 -8.47 10.57 -14.03
C CYS A 123 -9.27 11.81 -13.63
N SER A 124 -10.59 11.83 -13.87
CA SER A 124 -11.48 12.90 -13.42
C SER A 124 -11.66 12.94 -11.90
N SER A 125 -11.53 11.80 -11.20
CA SER A 125 -11.66 11.73 -9.73
C SER A 125 -10.37 12.05 -8.97
N ALA A 126 -9.23 12.06 -9.68
CA ALA A 126 -7.91 12.34 -9.13
C ALA A 126 -7.41 13.76 -9.43
N CYS A 127 -8.24 14.59 -10.09
CA CYS A 127 -7.95 15.97 -10.44
C CYS A 127 -8.88 16.93 -9.68
#